data_AF-A0A2P8GE88-F1
#
_entry.id   AF-A0A2P8GE88-F1
#
_cell.length_a   1.000
_cell.length_b   1.000
_cell.length_c   1.000
_cell.angle_alpha   90.00
_cell.angle_beta   90.00
_cell.angle_gamma   90.00
#
_symmetry.space_group_name_H-M   'P 1'
#
loop_
_entity.id
_entity.type
_entity.pdbx_description
1 polymer ?
#
loop_
_entity_poly.entity_id
_entity_poly.type
_entity_poly.pdbx_seq_one_letter_code
_entity_poly.pdbx_strand_id
1 'polypeptide(L)'
;MGNTKKHIDNDKLLRYLENGQIPDYAALNESEQELLREYQAIKEGLDLKEWAKADVEEGWQTLSQRLEGQDSDWAMIRKPRVLHIWRYAAAAAVLLLAGAGWFYFRDAGRHPERMAADITQKKAPSAITLLTAEGSEVVLDTLRHLQGTTTASNEELIYEKGQGTMSHVSYNTLIVPRGYTYHLVLSDGTKVWLNADSRLRYPSRFSEDDRLVTIEGEAYFEVAHDASRPFIVQNAHASVKVLGTAFNINTYDNNIAATLVQGKIMVLHGGDSTYLQPGQQLNSGAPYNNVQVQVVDTEIYTAWKDGELVFAGTTLEDICHRLERIYNYTITLPEGKVRERKIAANLPQYKNISTILQLLEKMTDVHFNINQKERTIAGYVVNK
;
A
#
# COMPACT_ATOMS: atom_id res chain seq x y z
N MET A 1 -25.09 -32.29 26.05
CA MET A 1 -25.62 -30.93 26.31
C MET A 1 -24.95 -30.01 25.31
N GLY A 2 -25.73 -29.44 24.39
CA GLY A 2 -25.23 -28.73 23.21
C GLY A 2 -24.64 -27.37 23.57
N ASN A 3 -23.47 -27.07 23.01
CA ASN A 3 -22.82 -25.77 23.12
C ASN A 3 -23.05 -24.99 21.82
N THR A 4 -24.23 -24.41 21.68
CA THR A 4 -24.57 -23.47 20.60
C THR A 4 -23.84 -22.17 20.89
N LYS A 5 -22.69 -21.92 20.24
CA LYS A 5 -22.13 -20.56 20.15
C LYS A 5 -23.19 -19.69 19.48
N LYS A 6 -23.90 -18.87 20.26
CA LYS A 6 -24.86 -17.90 19.73
C LYS A 6 -24.10 -16.94 18.83
N HIS A 7 -24.59 -16.79 17.61
CA HIS A 7 -24.08 -15.87 16.60
C HIS A 7 -24.15 -14.44 17.16
N ILE A 8 -23.00 -13.75 17.15
CA ILE A 8 -22.91 -12.33 17.52
C ILE A 8 -23.37 -11.51 16.32
N ASP A 9 -24.41 -10.72 16.51
CA ASP A 9 -24.95 -9.82 15.48
C ASP A 9 -24.24 -8.46 15.57
N ASN A 10 -23.22 -8.29 14.73
CA ASN A 10 -22.39 -7.08 14.72
C ASN A 10 -23.16 -5.83 14.28
N ASP A 11 -24.15 -5.97 13.40
CA ASP A 11 -24.98 -4.84 12.93
C ASP A 11 -25.88 -4.33 14.07
N LYS A 12 -26.36 -5.24 14.92
CA LYS A 12 -27.12 -4.89 16.13
C LYS A 12 -26.27 -4.12 17.15
N LEU A 13 -24.99 -4.47 17.30
CA LEU A 13 -24.04 -3.77 18.17
C LEU A 13 -23.58 -2.43 17.60
N LEU A 14 -23.38 -2.32 16.28
CA LEU A 14 -23.04 -1.06 15.60
C LEU A 14 -24.16 -0.03 15.73
N ARG A 15 -25.42 -0.44 15.55
CA ARG A 15 -26.58 0.45 15.75
C ARG A 15 -26.70 1.00 17.18
N TYR A 16 -26.25 0.24 18.18
CA TYR A 16 -26.18 0.69 19.58
C TYR A 16 -25.12 1.78 19.77
N LEU A 17 -23.93 1.57 19.17
CA LEU A 17 -22.81 2.50 19.29
C LEU A 17 -23.04 3.82 18.57
N GLU A 18 -23.74 3.80 17.44
CA GLU A 18 -24.01 5.00 16.62
C GLU A 18 -25.12 5.89 17.19
N ASN A 19 -26.19 5.29 17.74
CA ASN A 19 -27.40 6.05 18.11
C ASN A 19 -27.51 6.38 19.61
N GLY A 20 -26.61 5.87 20.45
CA GLY A 20 -26.52 6.21 21.88
C GLY A 20 -27.73 5.82 22.74
N GLN A 21 -28.67 5.04 22.22
CA GLN A 21 -29.81 4.51 22.96
C GLN A 21 -29.58 3.05 23.35
N ILE A 22 -29.74 2.76 24.64
CA ILE A 22 -29.62 1.42 25.18
C ILE A 22 -30.88 0.62 24.85
N PRO A 23 -30.86 -0.43 24.00
CA PRO A 23 -31.92 -1.42 24.00
C PRO A 23 -31.80 -2.14 25.34
N ASP A 24 -32.95 -2.47 25.94
CA ASP A 24 -33.06 -3.20 27.19
C ASP A 24 -31.93 -4.22 27.33
N TYR A 25 -30.97 -3.97 28.24
CA TYR A 25 -29.74 -4.75 28.37
C TYR A 25 -30.05 -6.25 28.58
N ALA A 26 -31.24 -6.55 29.11
CA ALA A 26 -31.81 -7.88 29.28
C ALA A 26 -32.12 -8.63 27.96
N ALA A 27 -32.19 -7.94 26.81
CA ALA A 27 -32.46 -8.53 25.49
C ALA A 27 -31.19 -8.97 24.74
N LEU A 28 -30.00 -8.75 25.32
CA LEU A 28 -28.71 -9.16 24.77
C LEU A 28 -28.30 -10.52 25.33
N ASN A 29 -27.61 -11.32 24.50
CA ASN A 29 -27.04 -12.57 24.99
C ASN A 29 -25.75 -12.32 25.77
N GLU A 30 -25.30 -13.32 26.53
CA GLU A 30 -24.17 -13.20 27.46
C GLU A 30 -22.86 -12.76 26.78
N SER A 31 -22.62 -13.20 25.53
CA SER A 31 -21.43 -12.82 24.76
C SER A 31 -21.51 -11.38 24.23
N GLU A 32 -22.70 -10.91 23.83
CA GLU A 32 -22.94 -9.52 23.42
C GLU A 32 -22.81 -8.55 24.61
N GLN A 33 -23.28 -8.98 25.79
CA GLN A 33 -23.16 -8.21 27.03
C GLN A 33 -21.70 -8.05 27.47
N GLU A 34 -20.87 -9.08 27.31
CA GLU A 34 -19.44 -9.03 27.67
C GLU A 34 -18.65 -8.11 26.73
N LEU A 35 -18.87 -8.21 25.42
CA LEU A 35 -18.27 -7.31 24.41
C LEU A 35 -18.63 -5.84 24.67
N LEU A 36 -19.85 -5.56 25.10
CA LEU A 36 -20.27 -4.21 25.46
C LEU A 36 -19.60 -3.70 26.73
N ARG A 37 -19.35 -4.57 27.72
CA ARG A 37 -18.59 -4.20 28.93
C ARG A 37 -17.12 -3.93 28.60
N GLU A 38 -16.49 -4.76 27.78
CA GLU A 38 -15.12 -4.53 27.32
C GLU A 38 -15.01 -3.22 26.55
N TYR A 39 -15.94 -2.95 25.63
CA TYR A 39 -16.00 -1.68 24.89
C TYR A 39 -16.19 -0.48 25.83
N GLN A 40 -17.09 -0.58 26.81
CA GLN A 40 -17.31 0.49 27.79
C GLN A 40 -16.09 0.71 28.69
N ALA A 41 -15.40 -0.36 29.11
CA ALA A 41 -14.16 -0.26 29.88
C ALA A 41 -13.02 0.36 29.07
N ILE A 42 -12.93 0.06 27.77
CA ILE A 42 -11.99 0.72 26.85
C ILE A 42 -12.37 2.21 26.70
N LYS A 43 -13.66 2.52 26.55
CA LYS A 43 -14.16 3.91 26.42
C LYS A 43 -14.01 4.74 27.69
N GLU A 44 -14.13 4.14 28.87
CA GLU A 44 -13.91 4.81 30.16
C GLU A 44 -12.42 4.90 30.53
N GLY A 45 -11.60 3.93 30.09
CA GLY A 45 -10.14 3.93 30.27
C GLY A 45 -9.39 4.87 29.31
N LEU A 46 -9.97 5.19 28.16
CA LEU A 46 -9.53 6.27 27.28
C LEU A 46 -10.26 7.57 27.66
N ASP A 47 -9.63 8.39 28.51
CA ASP A 47 -10.10 9.74 28.80
C ASP A 47 -9.96 10.64 27.54
N LEU A 48 -10.93 10.49 26.64
CA LEU A 48 -11.11 11.21 25.37
C LEU A 48 -11.73 12.60 25.56
N LYS A 49 -11.67 13.18 26.77
CA LYS A 49 -12.25 14.50 27.05
C LYS A 49 -11.39 15.69 26.66
N GLU A 50 -10.13 15.51 26.28
CA GLU A 50 -9.28 16.62 25.79
C GLU A 50 -9.13 16.68 24.26
N TRP A 51 -9.43 15.61 23.51
CA TRP A 51 -9.26 15.62 22.04
C TRP A 51 -10.52 15.96 21.24
N ALA A 52 -11.71 15.96 21.85
CA ALA A 52 -12.96 16.24 21.14
C ALA A 52 -13.41 17.72 21.22
N LYS A 53 -12.55 18.64 21.68
CA LYS A 53 -12.90 20.06 21.83
C LYS A 53 -11.91 21.07 21.23
N ALA A 54 -10.94 20.63 20.43
CA ALA A 54 -10.10 21.57 19.69
C ALA A 54 -10.49 21.53 18.21
N ASP A 55 -11.11 22.62 17.76
CA ASP A 55 -11.27 22.92 16.34
C ASP A 55 -9.86 22.93 15.72
N VAL A 56 -9.60 21.99 14.81
CA VAL A 56 -8.28 21.71 14.24
C VAL A 56 -7.72 22.94 13.52
N GLU A 57 -8.60 23.85 13.10
CA GLU A 57 -8.26 25.10 12.44
C GLU A 57 -7.76 26.17 13.45
N GLU A 58 -8.34 26.22 14.65
CA GLU A 58 -7.99 27.20 15.69
C GLU A 58 -6.64 26.86 16.35
N GLY A 59 -6.33 25.57 16.48
CA GLY A 59 -5.02 25.08 16.91
C GLY A 59 -3.89 25.41 15.92
N TRP A 60 -4.18 25.33 14.62
CA TRP A 60 -3.22 25.68 13.56
C TRP A 60 -3.01 27.18 13.42
N GLN A 61 -4.07 28.01 13.56
CA GLN A 61 -3.94 29.47 13.56
C GLN A 61 -3.19 30.00 14.80
N THR A 62 -3.36 29.35 15.96
CA THR A 62 -2.63 29.70 17.18
C THR A 62 -1.15 29.33 17.08
N LEU A 63 -0.82 28.25 16.36
CA LEU A 63 0.55 27.81 16.16
C LEU A 63 1.29 28.66 15.11
N SER A 64 0.61 29.09 14.03
CA SER A 64 1.19 29.98 13.03
C SER A 64 1.42 31.41 13.57
N GLN A 65 0.47 31.97 14.34
CA GLN A 65 0.66 33.26 15.04
C GLN A 65 1.82 33.23 16.03
N ARG A 66 2.07 32.09 16.70
CA ARG A 66 3.20 31.94 17.64
C ARG A 66 4.56 31.84 16.95
N LEU A 67 4.60 31.39 15.70
CA LEU A 67 5.84 31.25 14.93
C LEU A 67 6.22 32.54 14.19
N GLU A 68 5.25 33.41 13.88
CA GLU A 68 5.53 34.76 13.32
C GLU A 68 5.80 35.82 14.39
N GLY A 69 5.45 35.58 15.65
CA GLY A 69 5.53 36.58 16.73
C GLY A 69 6.77 36.53 17.62
N GLN A 70 7.76 35.67 17.37
CA GLN A 70 8.87 35.45 18.30
C GLN A 70 10.25 35.78 17.71
N ASP A 71 10.39 37.03 17.25
CA ASP A 71 11.67 37.72 17.06
C ASP A 71 11.58 39.14 17.65
N SER A 72 11.46 39.28 18.98
CA SER A 72 11.87 40.49 19.74
C SER A 72 11.82 40.27 21.26
N ASP A 73 12.97 40.44 21.91
CA ASP A 73 13.16 41.22 23.14
C ASP A 73 12.59 40.76 24.52
N TRP A 74 13.55 40.44 25.42
CA TRP A 74 13.68 40.59 26.90
C TRP A 74 12.41 40.84 27.78
N ALA A 75 12.20 40.23 28.96
CA ALA A 75 12.95 40.47 30.21
C ALA A 75 12.54 39.56 31.40
N MET A 76 13.41 39.55 32.42
CA MET A 76 13.40 38.78 33.69
C MET A 76 12.12 38.79 34.55
N ILE A 77 11.84 37.67 35.24
CA ILE A 77 11.61 37.58 36.70
C ILE A 77 12.13 36.21 37.22
N ARG A 78 12.68 36.24 38.44
CA ARG A 78 13.55 35.24 39.09
C ARG A 78 12.83 34.01 39.69
N LYS A 79 13.56 32.88 39.74
CA LYS A 79 13.22 31.56 40.34
C LYS A 79 13.26 31.54 41.88
N PRO A 80 12.85 30.40 42.49
CA PRO A 80 13.81 29.53 43.18
C PRO A 80 13.72 28.08 42.66
N ARG A 81 14.79 27.54 42.05
CA ARG A 81 15.86 26.67 42.63
C ARG A 81 15.39 25.27 43.08
N VAL A 82 15.28 24.36 42.12
CA VAL A 82 15.71 22.95 42.27
C VAL A 82 16.37 22.51 40.95
N LEU A 83 17.68 22.27 40.97
CA LEU A 83 18.45 21.80 39.82
C LEU A 83 19.66 21.04 40.35
N HIS A 84 19.86 19.79 39.91
CA HIS A 84 21.18 19.24 39.55
C HIS A 84 21.15 17.84 38.89
N ILE A 85 20.01 17.13 38.83
CA ILE A 85 19.98 15.74 38.30
C ILE A 85 19.69 15.68 36.78
N TRP A 86 18.96 16.66 36.24
CA TRP A 86 18.50 16.63 34.83
C TRP A 86 19.60 16.85 33.78
N ARG A 87 20.77 17.38 34.17
CA ARG A 87 21.88 17.62 33.22
C ARG A 87 22.63 16.34 32.87
N TYR A 88 22.60 15.33 33.75
CA TYR A 88 23.20 14.02 33.49
C TYR A 88 22.24 13.09 32.73
N ALA A 89 20.93 13.27 32.87
CA ALA A 89 19.93 12.48 32.14
C ALA A 89 19.93 12.78 30.63
N ALA A 90 20.08 14.05 30.22
CA ALA A 90 20.18 14.42 28.81
C ALA A 90 21.49 13.91 28.16
N ALA A 91 22.61 13.94 28.89
CA ALA A 91 23.89 13.43 28.39
C ALA A 91 23.89 11.88 28.27
N ALA A 92 23.22 11.17 29.18
CA ALA A 92 23.06 9.72 29.12
C ALA A 92 22.18 9.27 27.94
N ALA A 93 21.11 10.03 27.63
CA ALA A 93 20.25 9.75 26.49
C ALA A 93 20.98 9.94 25.14
N VAL A 94 21.81 10.99 25.03
CA VAL A 94 22.62 11.22 23.83
C VAL A 94 23.69 10.14 23.64
N LEU A 95 24.33 9.67 24.72
CA LEU A 95 25.31 8.58 24.66
C LEU A 95 24.68 7.21 24.37
N LEU A 96 23.46 6.96 24.85
CA LEU A 96 22.69 5.75 24.51
C LEU A 96 22.22 5.76 23.06
N LEU A 97 21.79 6.91 22.53
CA LEU A 97 21.42 7.05 21.12
C LEU A 97 22.64 6.99 20.19
N ALA A 98 23.79 7.54 20.61
CA ALA A 98 25.05 7.43 19.86
C ALA A 98 25.61 5.99 19.89
N GLY A 99 25.49 5.29 21.03
CA GLY A 99 25.88 3.89 21.16
C GLY A 99 24.98 2.95 20.35
N ALA A 100 23.67 3.18 20.36
CA ALA A 100 22.70 2.46 19.52
C ALA A 100 22.94 2.75 18.03
N GLY A 101 23.26 4.00 17.66
CA GLY A 101 23.66 4.37 16.31
C GLY A 101 24.93 3.65 15.87
N TRP A 102 25.98 3.64 16.70
CA TRP A 102 27.24 2.94 16.38
C TRP A 102 27.04 1.42 16.24
N PHE A 103 26.20 0.81 17.08
CA PHE A 103 25.86 -0.62 16.98
C PHE A 103 25.05 -0.91 15.71
N TYR A 104 24.10 -0.05 15.34
CA TYR A 104 23.30 -0.16 14.12
C TYR A 104 24.15 0.03 12.84
N PHE A 105 25.13 0.93 12.87
CA PHE A 105 26.07 1.14 11.76
C PHE A 105 27.19 0.09 11.68
N ARG A 106 27.42 -0.71 12.73
CA ARG A 106 28.40 -1.80 12.72
C ARG A 106 27.92 -3.02 11.92
N ASP A 107 26.61 -3.23 11.78
CA ASP A 107 26.02 -4.31 10.97
C ASP A 107 25.52 -3.86 9.58
N ALA A 108 25.52 -2.55 9.28
CA ALA A 108 25.20 -2.01 7.96
C ALA A 108 26.23 -2.34 6.85
N GLY A 109 27.27 -3.13 7.15
CA GLY A 109 28.25 -3.64 6.20
C GLY A 109 27.90 -4.98 5.56
N ARG A 110 26.79 -5.62 5.94
CA ARG A 110 26.32 -6.85 5.27
C ARG A 110 25.26 -6.49 4.24
N HIS A 111 25.73 -6.06 3.06
CA HIS A 111 24.92 -6.17 1.85
C HIS A 111 24.43 -7.62 1.76
N PRO A 112 23.11 -7.91 1.70
CA PRO A 112 22.70 -9.19 1.15
C PRO A 112 23.34 -9.28 -0.24
N GLU A 113 24.06 -10.37 -0.47
CA GLU A 113 24.77 -10.61 -1.72
C GLU A 113 23.89 -10.21 -2.89
N ARG A 114 24.48 -9.45 -3.82
CA ARG A 114 23.92 -9.23 -5.14
C ARG A 114 23.77 -10.59 -5.82
N MET A 115 22.67 -11.28 -5.58
CA MET A 115 22.21 -12.34 -6.46
C MET A 115 21.39 -11.67 -7.57
N ALA A 116 22.11 -11.14 -8.55
CA ALA A 116 21.62 -11.18 -9.92
C ALA A 116 21.53 -12.66 -10.30
N ALA A 117 20.44 -13.32 -9.88
CA ALA A 117 20.09 -14.62 -10.40
C ALA A 117 19.60 -14.39 -11.82
N ASP A 118 20.52 -14.67 -12.75
CA ASP A 118 20.33 -15.06 -14.13
C ASP A 118 18.86 -15.47 -14.44
N ILE A 119 18.00 -14.50 -14.76
CA ILE A 119 16.74 -14.78 -15.42
C ILE A 119 17.09 -14.88 -16.90
N THR A 120 17.66 -16.03 -17.25
CA THR A 120 17.66 -16.48 -18.64
C THR A 120 16.23 -16.35 -19.13
N GLN A 121 16.07 -15.66 -20.25
CA GLN A 121 14.85 -15.18 -20.89
C GLN A 121 13.74 -16.26 -20.98
N LYS A 122 13.12 -16.59 -19.85
CA LYS A 122 11.99 -17.51 -19.76
C LYS A 122 10.79 -16.69 -20.21
N LYS A 123 10.16 -17.13 -21.30
CA LYS A 123 8.92 -16.58 -21.86
C LYS A 123 8.01 -16.09 -20.73
N ALA A 124 7.57 -14.83 -20.79
CA ALA A 124 6.71 -14.24 -19.76
C ALA A 124 5.54 -15.20 -19.46
N PRO A 125 5.27 -15.52 -18.19
CA PRO A 125 4.26 -16.49 -17.82
C PRO A 125 2.90 -16.07 -18.40
N SER A 126 2.13 -17.01 -18.92
CA SER A 126 0.81 -16.74 -19.53
C SER A 126 -0.34 -16.88 -18.54
N ALA A 127 -0.06 -17.24 -17.30
CA ALA A 127 -1.00 -17.45 -16.21
C ALA A 127 -0.38 -16.96 -14.89
N ILE A 128 -1.22 -16.74 -13.87
CA ILE A 128 -0.78 -16.36 -12.54
C ILE A 128 0.03 -17.52 -11.94
N THR A 129 1.25 -17.22 -11.48
CA THR A 129 2.21 -18.22 -11.05
C THR A 129 2.72 -17.92 -9.64
N LEU A 130 2.71 -18.93 -8.77
CA LEU A 130 3.41 -18.91 -7.49
C LEU A 130 4.72 -19.70 -7.60
N LEU A 131 5.84 -19.03 -7.37
CA LEU A 131 7.12 -19.67 -7.11
C LEU A 131 7.24 -19.91 -5.61
N THR A 132 7.21 -21.17 -5.21
CA THR A 132 7.36 -21.56 -3.80
C THR A 132 8.83 -21.51 -3.38
N ALA A 133 9.07 -21.41 -2.08
CA ALA A 133 10.43 -21.42 -1.52
C ALA A 133 11.24 -22.70 -1.84
N GLU A 134 10.56 -23.80 -2.14
CA GLU A 134 11.16 -25.08 -2.56
C GLU A 134 11.57 -25.08 -4.03
N GLY A 135 11.37 -23.97 -4.75
CA GLY A 135 11.67 -23.83 -6.18
C GLY A 135 10.58 -24.38 -7.10
N SER A 136 9.45 -24.84 -6.54
CA SER A 136 8.33 -25.35 -7.35
C SER A 136 7.52 -24.18 -7.93
N GLU A 137 7.23 -24.28 -9.23
CA GLU A 137 6.37 -23.35 -9.97
C GLU A 137 4.94 -23.88 -9.99
N VAL A 138 4.00 -23.15 -9.40
CA VAL A 138 2.59 -23.53 -9.33
C VAL A 138 1.73 -22.52 -10.06
N VAL A 139 1.05 -22.96 -11.11
CA VAL A 139 0.04 -22.16 -11.80
C VAL A 139 -1.24 -22.14 -10.94
N LEU A 140 -1.73 -20.95 -10.63
CA LEU A 140 -2.92 -20.73 -9.79
C LEU A 140 -4.20 -20.72 -10.66
N ASP A 141 -4.41 -21.76 -11.45
CA ASP A 141 -5.56 -21.88 -12.38
C ASP A 141 -6.79 -22.59 -11.77
N THR A 142 -6.62 -23.26 -10.63
CA THR A 142 -7.62 -24.14 -10.02
C THR A 142 -7.54 -24.07 -8.50
N LEU A 143 -8.68 -24.28 -7.83
CA LEU A 143 -8.78 -24.43 -6.38
C LEU A 143 -7.90 -25.60 -5.92
N ARG A 144 -6.62 -25.32 -5.64
CA ARG A 144 -5.66 -26.27 -5.12
C ARG A 144 -5.33 -25.86 -3.70
N HIS A 145 -5.52 -26.79 -2.76
CA HIS A 145 -4.83 -26.71 -1.49
C HIS A 145 -3.33 -26.87 -1.78
N LEU A 146 -2.61 -25.75 -1.77
CA LEU A 146 -1.15 -25.76 -1.64
C LEU A 146 -0.84 -26.30 -0.24
N GLN A 147 0.23 -27.08 -0.11
CA GLN A 147 0.56 -27.81 1.12
C GLN A 147 0.31 -26.96 2.40
N GLY A 148 -0.60 -27.40 3.26
CA GLY A 148 -0.91 -26.76 4.54
C GLY A 148 -2.09 -25.76 4.53
N THR A 149 -2.02 -24.76 5.41
CA THR A 149 -3.06 -23.79 5.77
C THR A 149 -3.25 -22.67 4.73
N THR A 150 -3.14 -23.00 3.44
CA THR A 150 -3.21 -22.03 2.33
C THR A 150 -4.33 -22.42 1.38
N THR A 151 -5.22 -21.47 1.08
CA THR A 151 -6.30 -21.62 0.10
C THR A 151 -5.97 -20.80 -1.13
N ALA A 152 -5.83 -21.43 -2.29
CA ALA A 152 -5.58 -20.75 -3.56
C ALA A 152 -6.75 -20.97 -4.52
N SER A 153 -7.14 -19.91 -5.23
CA SER A 153 -8.15 -19.91 -6.30
C SER A 153 -7.61 -19.21 -7.55
N ASN A 154 -8.44 -18.98 -8.56
CA ASN A 154 -8.10 -18.22 -9.76
C ASN A 154 -8.02 -16.70 -9.52
N GLU A 155 -8.60 -16.19 -8.43
CA GLU A 155 -8.72 -14.75 -8.13
C GLU A 155 -8.01 -14.35 -6.84
N GLU A 156 -7.84 -15.31 -5.93
CA GLU A 156 -7.35 -15.05 -4.57
C GLU A 156 -6.44 -16.15 -4.03
N LEU A 157 -5.37 -15.74 -3.34
CA LEU A 157 -4.53 -16.60 -2.51
C LEU A 157 -4.64 -16.15 -1.04
N ILE A 158 -5.04 -17.04 -0.14
CA ILE A 158 -5.25 -16.77 1.27
C ILE A 158 -4.33 -17.65 2.11
N TYR A 159 -3.47 -17.01 2.89
CA TYR A 159 -2.73 -17.67 3.96
C TYR A 159 -3.51 -17.53 5.27
N GLU A 160 -3.82 -18.65 5.93
CA GLU A 160 -4.40 -18.57 7.28
C GLU A 160 -3.36 -18.00 8.27
N LYS A 161 -3.86 -17.30 9.29
CA LYS A 161 -3.05 -16.85 10.43
C LYS A 161 -2.53 -18.06 11.20
N GLY A 162 -1.35 -18.55 10.82
CA GLY A 162 -0.76 -19.69 11.51
C GLY A 162 -0.29 -19.30 12.91
N GLN A 163 -0.40 -20.23 13.87
CA GLN A 163 0.35 -20.24 15.13
C GLN A 163 1.51 -21.23 14.99
N GLY A 164 2.75 -20.80 15.26
CA GLY A 164 3.92 -21.69 15.20
C GLY A 164 5.20 -21.00 14.71
N THR A 165 6.29 -21.18 15.45
CA THR A 165 7.64 -20.72 15.13
C THR A 165 8.27 -21.70 14.14
N MET A 166 8.34 -21.32 12.86
CA MET A 166 9.18 -22.01 11.88
C MET A 166 10.60 -21.47 12.00
N SER A 167 11.58 -22.37 12.13
CA SER A 167 13.00 -22.03 12.33
C SER A 167 13.68 -21.39 11.10
N HIS A 168 13.03 -21.40 9.94
CA HIS A 168 13.51 -20.74 8.72
C HIS A 168 12.37 -20.01 8.00
N VAL A 169 12.60 -18.73 7.66
CA VAL A 169 11.70 -17.92 6.85
C VAL A 169 11.90 -18.30 5.38
N SER A 170 10.89 -18.96 4.80
CA SER A 170 10.89 -19.36 3.41
C SER A 170 10.16 -18.30 2.56
N TYR A 171 10.66 -17.97 1.37
CA TYR A 171 10.11 -16.90 0.53
C TYR A 171 9.35 -17.47 -0.67
N ASN A 172 8.16 -16.94 -0.90
CA ASN A 172 7.38 -17.17 -2.10
C ASN A 172 7.42 -15.94 -3.00
N THR A 173 7.28 -16.14 -4.32
CA THR A 173 7.12 -15.06 -5.30
C THR A 173 5.85 -15.29 -6.09
N LEU A 174 4.88 -14.39 -5.95
CA LEU A 174 3.69 -14.36 -6.78
C LEU A 174 3.96 -13.50 -8.02
N ILE A 175 3.68 -14.05 -9.20
CA ILE A 175 3.87 -13.40 -10.50
C ILE A 175 2.50 -13.27 -11.17
N VAL A 176 2.10 -12.02 -11.44
CA VAL A 176 0.85 -11.67 -12.12
C VAL A 176 1.22 -11.18 -13.52
N PRO A 177 0.96 -11.95 -14.59
CA PRO A 177 1.30 -11.51 -15.93
C PRO A 177 0.32 -10.47 -16.46
N ARG A 178 0.65 -9.88 -17.61
CA ARG A 178 -0.27 -9.00 -18.34
C ARG A 178 -1.61 -9.68 -18.56
N GLY A 179 -2.70 -8.92 -18.46
CA GLY A 179 -4.06 -9.43 -18.63
C GLY A 179 -4.77 -9.85 -17.34
N TYR A 180 -4.07 -9.87 -16.20
CA TYR A 180 -4.58 -10.36 -14.94
C TYR A 180 -4.34 -9.36 -13.82
N THR A 181 -5.23 -9.35 -12.84
CA THR A 181 -4.98 -8.81 -11.49
C THR A 181 -5.15 -9.96 -10.51
N TYR A 182 -4.62 -9.82 -9.30
CA TYR A 182 -4.71 -10.90 -8.32
C TYR A 182 -4.79 -10.39 -6.89
N HIS A 183 -5.60 -11.03 -6.07
CA HIS A 183 -5.75 -10.69 -4.66
C HIS A 183 -5.00 -11.68 -3.77
N LEU A 184 -4.29 -11.18 -2.76
CA LEU A 184 -3.47 -11.96 -1.84
C LEU A 184 -3.74 -11.52 -0.41
N VAL A 185 -4.07 -12.46 0.46
CA VAL A 185 -4.12 -12.25 1.91
C VAL A 185 -2.91 -12.91 2.55
N LEU A 186 -2.02 -12.10 3.12
CA LEU A 186 -0.78 -12.53 3.76
C LEU A 186 -1.04 -13.14 5.15
N SER A 187 -0.04 -13.84 5.68
CA SER A 187 -0.13 -14.55 6.97
C SER A 187 -0.41 -13.67 8.20
N ASP A 188 -0.19 -12.36 8.12
CA ASP A 188 -0.55 -11.37 9.16
C ASP A 188 -1.98 -10.81 9.00
N GLY A 189 -2.67 -11.15 7.91
CA GLY A 189 -3.97 -10.62 7.53
C GLY A 189 -3.92 -9.37 6.66
N THR A 190 -2.73 -8.91 6.25
CA THR A 190 -2.59 -7.82 5.27
C THR A 190 -3.14 -8.27 3.92
N LYS A 191 -3.96 -7.43 3.29
CA LYS A 191 -4.50 -7.69 1.95
C LYS A 191 -3.72 -6.92 0.91
N VAL A 192 -3.45 -7.58 -0.22
CA VAL A 192 -2.67 -7.04 -1.32
C VAL A 192 -3.37 -7.34 -2.62
N TRP A 193 -3.65 -6.30 -3.40
CA TRP A 193 -4.05 -6.42 -4.79
C TRP A 193 -2.82 -6.16 -5.64
N LEU A 194 -2.50 -7.06 -6.56
CA LEU A 194 -1.43 -6.91 -7.53
C LEU A 194 -2.03 -6.59 -8.90
N ASN A 195 -1.50 -5.55 -9.55
CA ASN A 195 -1.89 -5.18 -10.89
C ASN A 195 -1.19 -6.06 -11.94
N ALA A 196 -1.63 -5.96 -13.19
CA ALA A 196 -1.07 -6.69 -14.32
C ALA A 196 0.43 -6.41 -14.51
N ASP A 197 1.22 -7.43 -14.86
CA ASP A 197 2.67 -7.30 -15.05
C ASP A 197 3.45 -7.00 -13.75
N SER A 198 2.99 -7.55 -12.61
CA SER A 198 3.58 -7.32 -11.29
C SER A 198 4.10 -8.60 -10.64
N ARG A 199 5.04 -8.44 -9.70
CA ARG A 199 5.63 -9.52 -8.91
C ARG A 199 5.77 -9.11 -7.46
N LEU A 200 5.30 -9.95 -6.55
CA LEU A 200 5.47 -9.75 -5.12
C LEU A 200 6.23 -10.93 -4.52
N ARG A 201 7.38 -10.66 -3.92
CA ARG A 201 8.12 -11.62 -3.11
C ARG A 201 7.84 -11.37 -1.64
N TYR A 202 7.40 -12.41 -0.93
CA TYR A 202 6.98 -12.31 0.47
C TYR A 202 7.31 -13.59 1.22
N PRO A 203 7.53 -13.52 2.54
CA PRO A 203 7.76 -14.71 3.34
C PRO A 203 6.45 -15.48 3.53
N SER A 204 6.53 -16.81 3.56
CA SER A 204 5.40 -17.69 3.89
C SER A 204 4.81 -17.39 5.27
N ARG A 205 5.67 -16.91 6.19
CA ARG A 205 5.30 -16.36 7.50
C ARG A 205 6.27 -15.23 7.85
N PHE A 206 5.75 -14.11 8.35
CA PHE A 206 6.57 -12.99 8.79
C PHE A 206 7.41 -13.31 10.04
N SER A 207 8.53 -12.61 10.17
CA SER A 207 9.41 -12.72 11.33
C SER A 207 8.76 -12.08 12.57
N GLU A 208 9.43 -12.20 13.72
CA GLU A 208 9.02 -11.50 14.94
C GLU A 208 9.40 -10.01 14.91
N ASP A 209 10.37 -9.61 14.08
CA ASP A 209 10.93 -8.25 14.07
C ASP A 209 10.26 -7.35 13.01
N ASP A 210 10.01 -7.87 11.82
CA ASP A 210 9.49 -7.10 10.68
C ASP A 210 8.61 -7.90 9.72
N ARG A 211 7.81 -7.15 8.95
CA ARG A 211 6.95 -7.69 7.90
C ARG A 211 7.41 -7.17 6.53
N LEU A 212 8.45 -7.77 5.97
CA LEU A 212 9.07 -7.33 4.73
C LEU A 212 8.53 -8.05 3.49
N VAL A 213 8.18 -7.27 2.46
CA VAL A 213 7.87 -7.76 1.11
C VAL A 213 8.64 -6.97 0.05
N THR A 214 8.90 -7.57 -1.10
CA THR A 214 9.52 -6.91 -2.25
C THR A 214 8.55 -6.87 -3.43
N ILE A 215 8.41 -5.70 -4.07
CA ILE A 215 7.49 -5.46 -5.19
C ILE A 215 8.24 -5.03 -6.45
N GLU A 216 7.83 -5.59 -7.59
CA GLU A 216 8.07 -5.09 -8.93
C GLU A 216 6.70 -4.90 -9.61
N GLY A 217 6.43 -3.73 -10.17
CA GLY A 217 5.14 -3.40 -10.79
C GLY A 217 4.24 -2.58 -9.87
N GLU A 218 2.94 -2.84 -9.85
CA GLU A 218 1.99 -2.06 -9.06
C GLU A 218 1.18 -2.94 -8.12
N ALA A 219 1.01 -2.46 -6.89
CA ALA A 219 0.20 -3.11 -5.88
C ALA A 219 -0.46 -2.11 -4.93
N TYR A 220 -1.68 -2.45 -4.52
CA TYR A 220 -2.42 -1.76 -3.48
C TYR A 220 -2.42 -2.62 -2.20
N PHE A 221 -2.10 -1.99 -1.08
CA PHE A 221 -1.95 -2.65 0.22
C PHE A 221 -2.98 -2.11 1.21
N GLU A 222 -3.70 -3.01 1.88
CA GLU A 222 -4.42 -2.75 3.13
C GLU A 222 -3.70 -3.49 4.26
N VAL A 223 -2.78 -2.77 4.92
CA VAL A 223 -1.89 -3.37 5.91
C VAL A 223 -2.59 -3.53 7.25
N ALA A 224 -2.58 -4.75 7.79
CA ALA A 224 -3.08 -5.03 9.12
C ALA A 224 -2.29 -4.25 10.18
N HIS A 225 -2.99 -3.60 11.11
CA HIS A 225 -2.36 -2.77 12.13
C HIS A 225 -1.56 -3.62 13.12
N ASP A 226 -0.26 -3.35 13.21
CA ASP A 226 0.66 -3.94 14.20
C ASP A 226 1.76 -2.92 14.51
N ALA A 227 1.64 -2.26 15.67
CA ALA A 227 2.58 -1.23 16.11
C ALA A 227 3.93 -1.80 16.56
N SER A 228 3.97 -3.10 16.87
CA SER A 228 5.19 -3.77 17.35
C SER A 228 6.07 -4.26 16.20
N ARG A 229 5.49 -4.54 15.03
CA ARG A 229 6.17 -5.08 13.86
C ARG A 229 5.86 -4.26 12.61
N PRO A 230 6.77 -3.38 12.15
CA PRO A 230 6.52 -2.56 10.97
C PRO A 230 6.37 -3.41 9.71
N PHE A 231 5.49 -2.98 8.81
CA PHE A 231 5.37 -3.53 7.47
C PHE A 231 6.23 -2.71 6.50
N ILE A 232 7.05 -3.41 5.72
CA ILE A 232 8.06 -2.81 4.85
C ILE A 232 7.82 -3.32 3.44
N VAL A 233 7.46 -2.42 2.53
CA VAL A 233 7.42 -2.70 1.10
C VAL A 233 8.69 -2.14 0.47
N GLN A 234 9.49 -3.00 -0.14
CA GLN A 234 10.77 -2.62 -0.73
C GLN A 234 10.77 -2.85 -2.23
N ASN A 235 11.48 -2.01 -2.97
CA ASN A 235 11.97 -2.35 -4.30
C ASN A 235 13.50 -2.13 -4.35
N ALA A 236 14.10 -2.21 -5.54
CA ALA A 236 15.55 -2.05 -5.68
C ALA A 236 16.11 -0.68 -5.21
N HIS A 237 15.26 0.33 -4.98
CA HIS A 237 15.68 1.73 -4.85
C HIS A 237 15.04 2.51 -3.68
N ALA A 238 13.90 2.06 -3.15
CA ALA A 238 13.24 2.67 -2.00
C ALA A 238 12.58 1.61 -1.11
N SER A 239 12.21 2.04 0.10
CA SER A 239 11.36 1.25 0.99
C SER A 239 10.28 2.12 1.62
N VAL A 240 9.08 1.59 1.70
CA VAL A 240 7.92 2.21 2.34
C VAL A 240 7.67 1.47 3.65
N LYS A 241 7.72 2.19 4.78
CA LYS A 241 7.48 1.65 6.12
C LYS A 241 6.16 2.15 6.66
N VAL A 242 5.33 1.22 7.14
CA VAL A 242 3.98 1.49 7.68
C VAL A 242 3.68 0.62 8.89
N LEU A 243 2.70 1.04 9.71
CA LEU A 243 2.24 0.26 10.88
C LEU A 243 0.82 -0.30 10.70
N GLY A 244 0.01 0.29 9.81
CA GLY A 244 -1.37 -0.08 9.52
C GLY A 244 -2.00 1.01 8.66
N THR A 245 -2.08 0.80 7.35
CA THR A 245 -2.25 1.86 6.35
C THR A 245 -2.79 1.28 5.06
N ALA A 246 -3.59 2.07 4.35
CA ALA A 246 -4.02 1.80 3.00
C ALA A 246 -3.24 2.68 2.01
N PHE A 247 -2.52 2.07 1.07
CA PHE A 247 -1.71 2.82 0.10
C PHE A 247 -1.48 2.03 -1.20
N ASN A 248 -1.25 2.75 -2.30
CA ASN A 248 -0.79 2.21 -3.58
C ASN A 248 0.71 2.44 -3.75
N ILE A 249 1.42 1.47 -4.30
CA ILE A 249 2.79 1.65 -4.79
C ILE A 249 2.87 1.19 -6.24
N ASN A 250 3.45 2.03 -7.09
CA ASN A 250 3.70 1.73 -8.50
C ASN A 250 5.18 1.91 -8.78
N THR A 251 5.81 0.86 -9.29
CA THR A 251 7.25 0.80 -9.57
C THR A 251 7.56 0.52 -11.04
N TYR A 252 6.62 0.72 -11.96
CA TYR A 252 6.89 0.52 -13.37
C TYR A 252 7.93 1.54 -13.89
N ASP A 253 8.62 1.14 -14.95
CA ASP A 253 9.44 2.03 -15.78
C ASP A 253 10.55 2.78 -14.99
N ASN A 254 11.10 2.13 -13.95
CA ASN A 254 12.11 2.70 -13.03
C ASN A 254 11.65 3.96 -12.30
N ASN A 255 10.36 4.06 -12.02
CA ASN A 255 9.77 5.07 -11.16
C ASN A 255 9.32 4.45 -9.83
N ILE A 256 9.06 5.31 -8.85
CA ILE A 256 8.44 4.96 -7.58
C ILE A 256 7.38 6.01 -7.32
N ALA A 257 6.13 5.59 -7.42
CA ALA A 257 4.97 6.39 -7.04
C ALA A 257 4.30 5.74 -5.83
N ALA A 258 4.31 6.39 -4.68
CA ALA A 258 3.63 5.93 -3.47
C ALA A 258 2.48 6.87 -3.13
N THR A 259 1.25 6.37 -3.13
CA THR A 259 0.03 7.15 -2.91
C THR A 259 -0.66 6.70 -1.64
N LEU A 260 -0.83 7.60 -0.68
CA LEU A 260 -1.41 7.28 0.62
C LEU A 260 -2.92 7.55 0.64
N VAL A 261 -3.72 6.51 0.91
CA VAL A 261 -5.18 6.60 1.06
C VAL A 261 -5.57 6.87 2.51
N GLN A 262 -5.06 6.07 3.46
CA GLN A 262 -5.37 6.20 4.88
C GLN A 262 -4.18 5.84 5.76
N GLY A 263 -4.01 6.56 6.86
CA GLY A 263 -2.97 6.29 7.85
C GLY A 263 -1.76 7.20 7.64
N LYS A 264 -0.56 6.64 7.78
CA LYS A 264 0.70 7.39 7.65
C LYS A 264 1.78 6.46 7.14
N ILE A 265 2.51 6.90 6.12
CA ILE A 265 3.65 6.15 5.58
C ILE A 265 4.92 6.97 5.66
N MET A 266 6.04 6.29 5.85
CA MET A 266 7.37 6.84 5.69
C MET A 266 8.03 6.17 4.48
N VAL A 267 8.43 6.98 3.51
CA VAL A 267 9.16 6.52 2.33
C VAL A 267 10.64 6.84 2.52
N LEU A 268 11.48 5.81 2.51
CA LEU A 268 12.93 5.91 2.55
C LEU A 268 13.47 5.83 1.12
N HIS A 269 14.20 6.85 0.68
CA HIS A 269 14.73 7.00 -0.67
C HIS A 269 16.05 7.75 -0.63
N GLY A 270 17.03 7.41 -1.48
CA GLY A 270 18.24 8.24 -1.65
C GLY A 270 19.07 8.57 -0.40
N GLY A 271 18.87 7.86 0.73
CA GLY A 271 19.46 8.18 2.04
C GLY A 271 18.66 9.15 2.92
N ASP A 272 17.51 9.63 2.45
CA ASP A 272 16.58 10.50 3.16
C ASP A 272 15.24 9.78 3.45
N SER A 273 14.34 10.45 4.18
CA SER A 273 13.01 9.97 4.52
C SER A 273 11.95 11.04 4.29
N THR A 274 10.80 10.63 3.75
CA THR A 274 9.67 11.52 3.53
C THR A 274 8.40 10.90 4.09
N TYR A 275 7.67 11.66 4.90
CA TYR A 275 6.36 11.25 5.40
C TYR A 275 5.26 11.72 4.47
N LEU A 276 4.29 10.84 4.19
CA LEU A 276 3.07 11.24 3.50
C LEU A 276 1.89 11.28 4.47
N GLN A 277 0.97 12.17 4.16
CA GLN A 277 -0.38 12.25 4.72
C GLN A 277 -1.40 11.68 3.72
N PRO A 278 -2.59 11.25 4.19
CA PRO A 278 -3.69 10.86 3.30
C PRO A 278 -3.94 11.90 2.20
N GLY A 279 -4.12 11.43 0.96
CA GLY A 279 -4.28 12.30 -0.21
C GLY A 279 -2.97 12.78 -0.82
N GLN A 280 -1.81 12.35 -0.32
CA GLN A 280 -0.52 12.69 -0.91
C GLN A 280 0.07 11.54 -1.72
N GLN A 281 0.78 11.90 -2.78
CA GLN A 281 1.60 11.02 -3.58
C GLN A 281 3.05 11.51 -3.60
N LEU A 282 3.97 10.59 -3.35
CA LEU A 282 5.39 10.75 -3.63
C LEU A 282 5.70 10.17 -5.01
N ASN A 283 6.42 10.91 -5.85
CA ASN A 283 6.98 10.44 -7.11
C ASN A 283 8.51 10.60 -7.09
N SER A 284 9.21 9.57 -7.56
CA SER A 284 10.66 9.56 -7.73
C SER A 284 11.03 8.69 -8.93
N GLY A 285 11.66 9.27 -9.95
CA GLY A 285 12.18 8.52 -11.10
C GLY A 285 13.70 8.38 -11.05
N ALA A 286 14.25 7.37 -11.72
CA ALA A 286 15.70 7.17 -11.84
C ALA A 286 16.44 8.48 -12.22
N PRO A 287 17.52 8.87 -11.53
CA PRO A 287 18.32 8.10 -10.56
C PRO A 287 17.78 8.04 -9.12
N TYR A 288 16.52 8.45 -8.89
CA TYR A 288 15.81 8.49 -7.60
C TYR A 288 16.25 9.60 -6.65
N ASN A 289 16.83 10.66 -7.21
CA ASN A 289 17.38 11.79 -6.46
C ASN A 289 16.40 12.97 -6.40
N ASN A 290 15.38 12.98 -7.25
CA ASN A 290 14.40 14.05 -7.35
C ASN A 290 13.05 13.53 -6.86
N VAL A 291 12.77 13.80 -5.60
CA VAL A 291 11.51 13.42 -4.96
C VAL A 291 10.55 14.58 -4.99
N GLN A 292 9.35 14.31 -5.51
CA GLN A 292 8.26 15.26 -5.54
C GLN A 292 7.09 14.71 -4.74
N VAL A 293 6.56 15.52 -3.84
CA VAL A 293 5.32 15.21 -3.11
C VAL A 293 4.24 16.17 -3.57
N GLN A 294 3.09 15.62 -3.94
CA GLN A 294 1.94 16.38 -4.39
C GLN A 294 0.65 15.87 -3.75
N VAL A 295 -0.32 16.76 -3.58
CA VAL A 295 -1.69 16.38 -3.21
C VAL A 295 -2.38 15.87 -4.47
N VAL A 296 -3.04 14.72 -4.34
CA VAL A 296 -3.72 14.05 -5.44
C VAL A 296 -5.07 13.53 -5.01
N ASP A 297 -5.93 13.31 -5.99
CA ASP A 297 -7.07 12.43 -5.82
C ASP A 297 -6.56 10.98 -5.86
N THR A 298 -6.68 10.28 -4.74
CA THR A 298 -6.15 8.92 -4.59
C THR A 298 -6.91 7.92 -5.47
N GLU A 299 -8.18 8.18 -5.79
CA GLU A 299 -9.02 7.30 -6.60
C GLU A 299 -8.39 7.05 -7.98
N ILE A 300 -7.74 8.06 -8.55
CA ILE A 300 -7.02 7.96 -9.84
C ILE A 300 -6.01 6.81 -9.85
N TYR A 301 -5.38 6.52 -8.70
CA TYR A 301 -4.30 5.55 -8.57
C TYR A 301 -4.75 4.20 -7.98
N THR A 302 -5.97 4.13 -7.42
CA THR A 302 -6.47 2.92 -6.75
C THR A 302 -7.66 2.28 -7.46
N ALA A 303 -8.37 3.01 -8.32
CA ALA A 303 -9.61 2.56 -8.97
C ALA A 303 -9.45 1.27 -9.80
N TRP A 304 -8.23 0.96 -10.27
CA TRP A 304 -7.94 -0.27 -10.99
C TRP A 304 -8.24 -1.54 -10.18
N LYS A 305 -8.10 -1.50 -8.85
CA LYS A 305 -8.40 -2.65 -7.98
C LYS A 305 -9.89 -2.97 -7.97
N ASP A 306 -10.73 -1.98 -8.27
CA ASP A 306 -12.18 -2.05 -8.31
C ASP A 306 -12.69 -2.24 -9.76
N GLY A 307 -11.79 -2.47 -10.72
CA GLY A 307 -12.12 -2.67 -12.12
C GLY A 307 -12.46 -1.37 -12.87
N GLU A 308 -11.95 -0.23 -12.42
CA GLU A 308 -12.20 1.08 -13.01
C GLU A 308 -10.92 1.68 -13.63
N LEU A 309 -11.09 2.37 -14.75
CA LEU A 309 -10.05 3.07 -15.50
C LEU A 309 -10.28 4.57 -15.41
N VAL A 310 -9.54 5.20 -14.50
CA VAL A 310 -9.54 6.64 -14.32
C VAL A 310 -8.33 7.25 -15.02
N PHE A 311 -8.60 8.21 -15.91
CA PHE A 311 -7.63 9.05 -16.61
C PHE A 311 -7.91 10.50 -16.26
N ALA A 312 -6.92 11.22 -15.74
CA ALA A 312 -7.07 12.58 -15.23
C ALA A 312 -6.13 13.55 -15.97
N GLY A 313 -6.37 13.73 -17.27
CA GLY A 313 -5.47 14.48 -18.14
C GLY A 313 -4.19 13.68 -18.46
N THR A 314 -4.31 12.36 -18.53
CA THR A 314 -3.24 11.41 -18.85
C THR A 314 -2.93 11.43 -20.34
N THR A 315 -1.65 11.29 -20.72
CA THR A 315 -1.27 11.27 -22.14
C THR A 315 -1.79 10.01 -22.84
N LEU A 316 -2.02 10.09 -24.15
CA LEU A 316 -2.45 8.92 -24.93
C LEU A 316 -1.41 7.79 -24.86
N GLU A 317 -0.12 8.13 -24.83
CA GLU A 317 0.97 7.16 -24.66
C GLU A 317 0.88 6.41 -23.34
N ASP A 318 0.75 7.11 -22.21
CA ASP A 318 0.60 6.50 -20.89
C ASP A 318 -0.67 5.63 -20.81
N ILE A 319 -1.77 6.10 -21.42
CA ILE A 319 -3.02 5.32 -21.53
C ILE A 319 -2.76 4.02 -22.29
N CYS A 320 -2.09 4.09 -23.45
CA CYS A 320 -1.76 2.90 -24.23
C CYS A 320 -0.88 1.93 -23.43
N HIS A 321 0.15 2.40 -22.72
CA HIS A 321 0.98 1.54 -21.85
C HIS A 321 0.17 0.86 -20.75
N ARG A 322 -0.79 1.56 -20.14
CA ARG A 322 -1.70 0.94 -19.17
C ARG A 322 -2.57 -0.13 -19.82
N LEU A 323 -3.11 0.14 -21.01
CA LEU A 323 -3.93 -0.82 -21.76
C LEU A 323 -3.13 -2.04 -22.24
N GLU A 324 -1.85 -1.88 -22.59
CA GLU A 324 -0.93 -2.98 -22.93
C GLU A 324 -0.84 -3.99 -21.77
N ARG A 325 -0.69 -3.49 -20.54
CA ARG A 325 -0.62 -4.33 -19.32
C ARG A 325 -1.97 -4.98 -19.02
N ILE A 326 -3.04 -4.20 -18.99
CA ILE A 326 -4.38 -4.66 -18.60
C ILE A 326 -4.96 -5.67 -19.59
N TYR A 327 -4.72 -5.50 -20.88
CA TYR A 327 -5.29 -6.35 -21.91
C TYR A 327 -4.30 -7.30 -22.55
N ASN A 328 -3.02 -7.29 -22.16
CA ASN A 328 -1.96 -8.09 -22.76
C ASN A 328 -1.90 -7.95 -24.30
N TYR A 329 -1.76 -6.70 -24.75
CA TYR A 329 -1.46 -6.33 -26.12
C TYR A 329 -0.16 -5.52 -26.16
N THR A 330 0.45 -5.44 -27.33
CA THR A 330 1.47 -4.43 -27.66
C THR A 330 0.82 -3.38 -28.54
N ILE A 331 0.85 -2.11 -28.12
CA ILE A 331 0.21 -1.00 -28.81
C ILE A 331 1.30 -0.08 -29.36
N THR A 332 1.31 0.13 -30.67
CA THR A 332 2.23 1.08 -31.31
C THR A 332 1.47 2.32 -31.72
N LEU A 333 1.90 3.48 -31.22
CA LEU A 333 1.33 4.77 -31.61
C LEU A 333 2.16 5.43 -32.73
N PRO A 334 1.52 6.20 -33.61
CA PRO A 334 2.24 6.99 -34.60
C PRO A 334 3.12 8.02 -33.91
N GLU A 335 4.22 8.40 -34.56
CA GLU A 335 5.13 9.44 -34.06
C GLU A 335 4.46 10.82 -34.01
N GLY A 336 4.94 11.69 -33.12
CA GLY A 336 4.54 13.08 -33.03
C GLY A 336 3.56 13.40 -31.90
N LYS A 337 2.99 14.62 -31.95
CA LYS A 337 2.26 15.26 -30.85
C LYS A 337 1.00 14.53 -30.37
N VAL A 338 0.51 13.57 -31.15
CA VAL A 338 -0.69 12.83 -30.79
C VAL A 338 -0.47 11.92 -29.58
N ARG A 339 0.77 11.48 -29.32
CA ARG A 339 1.16 10.73 -28.12
C ARG A 339 0.94 11.54 -26.84
N GLU A 340 1.21 12.85 -26.90
CA GLU A 340 1.08 13.79 -25.79
C GLU A 340 -0.36 14.28 -25.57
N ARG A 341 -1.32 13.84 -26.39
CA ARG A 341 -2.72 14.25 -26.27
C ARG A 341 -3.26 13.80 -24.91
N LYS A 342 -3.65 14.77 -24.09
CA LYS A 342 -4.21 14.50 -22.76
C LYS A 342 -5.69 14.13 -22.85
N ILE A 343 -6.07 13.09 -22.13
CA ILE A 343 -7.43 12.57 -22.07
C ILE A 343 -7.86 12.51 -20.61
N ALA A 344 -9.09 12.93 -20.34
CA ALA A 344 -9.74 12.78 -19.04
C ALA A 344 -11.02 11.97 -19.22
N ALA A 345 -11.10 10.83 -18.54
CA ALA A 345 -12.25 9.94 -18.57
C ALA A 345 -12.26 9.04 -17.34
N ASN A 346 -13.45 8.67 -16.89
CA ASN A 346 -13.66 7.60 -15.92
C ASN A 346 -14.53 6.55 -16.60
N LEU A 347 -14.03 5.32 -16.71
CA LEU A 347 -14.64 4.25 -17.47
C LEU A 347 -14.48 2.92 -16.73
N PRO A 348 -15.50 2.05 -16.70
CA PRO A 348 -15.30 0.70 -16.22
C PRO A 348 -14.31 -0.04 -17.13
N GLN A 349 -13.55 -0.96 -16.55
CA GLN A 349 -12.69 -1.87 -17.29
C GLN A 349 -13.57 -2.87 -18.05
N TYR A 350 -13.80 -2.59 -19.33
CA TYR A 350 -14.53 -3.49 -20.21
C TYR A 350 -13.78 -4.79 -20.45
N LYS A 351 -14.51 -5.89 -20.65
CA LYS A 351 -13.91 -7.19 -21.03
C LYS A 351 -13.11 -7.13 -22.33
N ASN A 352 -13.52 -6.28 -23.27
CA ASN A 352 -12.89 -6.16 -24.59
C ASN A 352 -12.29 -4.76 -24.78
N ILE A 353 -10.97 -4.72 -25.01
CA ILE A 353 -10.20 -3.51 -25.29
C ILE A 353 -10.78 -2.67 -26.44
N SER A 354 -11.43 -3.30 -27.42
CA SER A 354 -12.01 -2.62 -28.58
C SER A 354 -12.99 -1.52 -28.18
N THR A 355 -13.73 -1.70 -27.09
CA THR A 355 -14.66 -0.68 -26.57
C THR A 355 -13.91 0.58 -26.13
N ILE A 356 -12.78 0.40 -25.43
CA ILE A 356 -11.95 1.52 -24.98
C ILE A 356 -11.29 2.20 -26.18
N LEU A 357 -10.76 1.42 -27.12
CA LEU A 357 -10.13 1.98 -28.32
C LEU A 357 -11.14 2.83 -29.11
N GLN A 358 -12.37 2.35 -29.33
CA GLN A 358 -13.42 3.14 -29.98
C GLN A 358 -13.73 4.46 -29.26
N LEU A 359 -13.61 4.51 -27.93
CA LEU A 359 -13.75 5.76 -27.18
C LEU A 359 -12.55 6.68 -27.43
N LEU A 360 -11.33 6.14 -27.43
CA LEU A 360 -10.11 6.90 -27.73
C LEU A 360 -10.13 7.45 -29.17
N GLU A 361 -10.64 6.69 -30.15
CA GLU A 361 -10.82 7.15 -31.54
C GLU A 361 -11.81 8.31 -31.66
N LYS A 362 -12.77 8.42 -30.74
CA LYS A 362 -13.72 9.56 -30.70
C LYS A 362 -13.13 10.80 -30.02
N MET A 363 -12.11 10.63 -29.19
CA MET A 363 -11.48 11.69 -28.40
C MET A 363 -10.17 12.20 -29.04
N THR A 364 -9.64 11.48 -30.01
CA THR A 364 -8.36 11.73 -30.68
C THR A 364 -8.49 11.57 -32.19
N ASP A 365 -7.46 11.95 -32.94
CA ASP A 365 -7.38 11.72 -34.39
C ASP A 365 -6.70 10.38 -34.74
N VAL A 366 -6.50 9.51 -33.75
CA VAL A 366 -5.89 8.18 -33.93
C VAL A 366 -6.97 7.15 -34.14
N HIS A 367 -6.76 6.28 -35.13
CA HIS A 367 -7.51 5.05 -35.36
C HIS A 367 -6.64 3.84 -35.03
N PHE A 368 -7.26 2.75 -34.60
CA PHE A 368 -6.56 1.54 -34.16
C PHE A 368 -6.93 0.33 -35.02
N ASN A 369 -5.92 -0.40 -35.45
CA ASN A 369 -6.10 -1.71 -36.08
C ASN A 369 -5.61 -2.82 -35.14
N ILE A 370 -6.48 -3.79 -34.84
CA ILE A 370 -6.22 -4.86 -33.87
C ILE A 370 -5.87 -6.16 -34.61
N ASN A 371 -4.68 -6.70 -34.34
CA ASN A 371 -4.33 -8.06 -34.70
C ASN A 371 -4.45 -8.96 -33.46
N GLN A 372 -5.57 -9.68 -33.36
CA GLN A 372 -5.85 -10.55 -32.21
C GLN A 372 -4.89 -11.73 -32.10
N LYS A 373 -4.39 -12.24 -33.23
CA LYS A 373 -3.51 -13.42 -33.27
C LYS A 373 -2.11 -13.09 -32.73
N GLU A 374 -1.59 -11.93 -33.11
CA GLU A 374 -0.27 -11.46 -32.68
C GLU A 374 -0.32 -10.64 -31.39
N ARG A 375 -1.53 -10.33 -30.90
CA ARG A 375 -1.74 -9.47 -29.74
C ARG A 375 -1.08 -8.09 -29.93
N THR A 376 -1.18 -7.55 -31.14
CA THR A 376 -0.65 -6.23 -31.51
C THR A 376 -1.79 -5.29 -31.92
N ILE A 377 -1.59 -4.00 -31.65
CA ILE A 377 -2.52 -2.93 -32.05
C ILE A 377 -1.68 -1.81 -32.66
N ALA A 378 -2.00 -1.43 -33.89
CA ALA A 378 -1.33 -0.34 -34.58
C ALA A 378 -2.24 0.88 -34.63
N GLY A 379 -1.81 1.97 -34.00
CA GLY A 379 -2.40 3.29 -34.12
C GLY A 379 -1.92 4.00 -35.38
N TYR A 380 -2.81 4.71 -36.06
CA TYR A 380 -2.48 5.55 -37.21
C TYR A 380 -3.36 6.80 -37.23
N VAL A 381 -2.82 7.91 -37.73
CA VAL A 381 -3.58 9.16 -37.90
C VAL A 381 -4.22 9.16 -39.27
N VAL A 382 -5.51 9.47 -39.34
CA VAL A 382 -6.19 9.72 -40.62
C VAL A 382 -6.11 11.22 -40.87
N ASN A 383 -5.30 11.64 -41.85
CA ASN A 383 -5.29 13.02 -42.31
C ASN A 383 -6.71 13.36 -42.81
N LYS A 384 -7.40 14.25 -42.11
CA LYS A 384 -8.66 14.85 -42.57
C LYS A 384 -8.41 16.01 -43.51
#